data_AF-A0A1V0A2S1-F1
#
_entry.id   AF-A0A1V0A2S1-F1
#
_cell.length_a   1.000
_cell.length_b   1.000
_cell.length_c   1.000
_cell.angle_alpha   90.00
_cell.angle_beta   90.00
_cell.angle_gamma   90.00
#
_symmetry.space_group_name_H-M   'P 1'
#
loop_
_entity.id
_entity.type
_entity.pdbx_description
1 polymer ?
#
loop_
_entity_poly.entity_id
_entity_poly.type
_entity_poly.pdbx_seq_one_letter_code
_entity_poly.pdbx_strand_id
1 'polypeptide(L)'
;MPVVPRRRRWRLVVGIPVAAAVAAAAWAVPNLLTTAPAAALDIKDDGGFWVIEVNDLYANPKVYETQLRNAGLNVRLRLVPAAPSRVGGVAPTAAEGQQPGTRYPYEDKVQTLDPDGCTEQRTCHIGLKIAKDFTGDADLLLGRAAKPGEPIQWGGPFDTRGEPMHCVPYRNKHVSEVRAEMGRRGLTIDAFDVDGKIERSVPDSMYVTGGYMSKGGMATLFVDDEPEPEEKVALAAKKLGCA
;
A
#
# COMPACT_ATOMS: atom_id res chain seq x y z
N MET A 1 -59.91 -15.45 73.58
CA MET A 1 -60.16 -16.90 73.59
C MET A 1 -59.00 -17.60 72.89
N PRO A 2 -58.59 -18.78 73.36
CA PRO A 2 -57.30 -19.41 73.07
C PRO A 2 -57.36 -20.22 71.77
N VAL A 3 -56.21 -20.70 71.29
CA VAL A 3 -55.93 -22.11 70.92
C VAL A 3 -54.53 -22.18 70.31
N VAL A 4 -53.61 -22.82 71.02
CA VAL A 4 -52.48 -23.60 70.47
C VAL A 4 -53.02 -25.04 70.43
N PRO A 5 -52.92 -25.82 69.33
CA PRO A 5 -51.73 -26.64 69.04
C PRO A 5 -51.55 -26.85 67.52
N ARG A 6 -50.61 -27.61 66.93
CA ARG A 6 -50.01 -28.88 67.33
C ARG A 6 -48.87 -29.21 66.37
N ARG A 7 -47.75 -29.65 66.93
CA ARG A 7 -46.64 -30.31 66.23
C ARG A 7 -47.15 -31.48 65.38
N ARG A 8 -46.58 -31.68 64.19
CA ARG A 8 -46.36 -33.04 63.68
C ARG A 8 -45.00 -33.16 63.01
N ARG A 9 -44.05 -33.63 63.82
CA ARG A 9 -42.77 -34.21 63.38
C ARG A 9 -43.06 -35.48 62.59
N TRP A 10 -42.66 -35.55 61.33
CA TRP A 10 -42.40 -36.83 60.66
C TRP A 10 -40.93 -36.84 60.24
N ARG A 11 -40.14 -37.62 60.98
CA ARG A 11 -38.82 -38.11 60.60
C ARG A 11 -39.01 -39.53 60.09
N LEU A 12 -38.64 -39.80 58.85
CA LEU A 12 -38.21 -41.09 58.27
C LEU A 12 -37.40 -40.66 57.02
N VAL A 13 -36.08 -40.46 57.10
CA VAL A 13 -34.96 -41.43 57.04
C VAL A 13 -35.07 -42.41 55.85
N VAL A 14 -34.02 -42.34 55.02
CA VAL A 14 -33.37 -43.36 54.16
C VAL A 14 -33.51 -43.12 52.66
N GLY A 15 -32.36 -42.90 52.02
CA GLY A 15 -32.16 -43.08 50.59
C GLY A 15 -31.08 -42.16 50.00
N ILE A 16 -29.80 -42.43 50.28
CA ILE A 16 -28.68 -41.87 49.50
C ILE A 16 -28.52 -42.75 48.25
N PRO A 17 -28.52 -42.17 47.04
CA PRO A 17 -27.64 -42.62 45.99
C PRO A 17 -26.57 -41.57 45.76
N VAL A 18 -25.32 -42.02 45.91
CA VAL A 18 -24.11 -41.31 45.54
C VAL A 18 -24.21 -40.91 44.07
N ALA A 19 -24.27 -39.61 43.79
CA ALA A 19 -23.97 -39.05 42.48
C ALA A 19 -23.20 -37.75 42.68
N ALA A 20 -21.90 -37.82 42.39
CA ALA A 20 -20.99 -36.70 42.40
C ALA A 20 -21.36 -35.68 41.33
N ALA A 21 -21.46 -34.40 41.70
CA ALA A 21 -21.20 -33.29 40.80
C ALA A 21 -20.79 -32.07 41.63
N VAL A 22 -19.49 -31.78 41.61
CA VAL A 22 -18.90 -30.54 42.12
C VAL A 22 -19.38 -29.40 41.21
N ALA A 23 -20.43 -28.68 41.60
CA ALA A 23 -20.79 -27.41 40.99
C ALA A 23 -20.12 -26.28 41.79
N ALA A 24 -18.80 -26.15 41.62
CA ALA A 24 -18.03 -25.04 42.15
C ALA A 24 -18.04 -23.88 41.15
N ALA A 25 -18.55 -22.74 41.63
CA ALA A 25 -18.27 -21.36 41.22
C ALA A 25 -17.35 -21.12 40.01
N ALA A 26 -17.93 -20.60 38.91
CA ALA A 26 -17.21 -19.84 37.88
C ALA A 26 -18.17 -18.99 37.02
N TRP A 27 -18.89 -18.04 37.61
CA TRP A 27 -19.66 -17.04 36.85
C TRP A 27 -19.19 -15.61 37.16
N ALA A 28 -17.89 -15.40 37.13
CA ALA A 28 -17.28 -14.07 37.11
C ALA A 28 -15.89 -14.14 36.46
N VAL A 29 -15.84 -14.46 35.17
CA VAL A 29 -14.71 -14.06 34.32
C VAL A 29 -15.18 -12.80 33.59
N PRO A 30 -14.78 -11.59 34.02
CA PRO A 30 -14.98 -10.44 33.17
C PRO A 30 -14.19 -10.70 31.91
N ASN A 31 -14.83 -10.54 30.75
CA ASN A 31 -14.23 -10.61 29.43
C ASN A 31 -13.03 -9.64 29.36
N LEU A 32 -11.85 -10.12 29.72
CA LEU A 32 -10.54 -9.58 29.36
C LEU A 32 -10.25 -9.99 27.91
N LEU A 33 -11.15 -9.63 27.01
CA LEU A 33 -10.86 -9.54 25.59
C LEU A 33 -10.91 -8.06 25.26
N THR A 34 -9.99 -7.29 25.86
CA THR A 34 -9.48 -6.11 25.19
C THR A 34 -8.87 -6.61 23.89
N THR A 35 -9.63 -6.56 22.80
CA THR A 35 -9.11 -6.73 21.46
C THR A 35 -7.95 -5.75 21.34
N ALA A 36 -6.72 -6.27 21.31
CA ALA A 36 -5.56 -5.46 21.00
C ALA A 36 -5.87 -4.72 19.68
N PRO A 37 -5.52 -3.42 19.55
CA PRO A 37 -5.70 -2.72 18.29
C PRO A 37 -5.03 -3.54 17.19
N ALA A 38 -5.73 -3.73 16.07
CA ALA A 38 -5.19 -4.46 14.93
C ALA A 38 -3.83 -3.85 14.55
N ALA A 39 -2.79 -4.67 14.49
CA ALA A 39 -1.46 -4.19 14.21
C ALA A 39 -1.37 -3.69 12.76
N ALA A 40 -0.79 -2.50 12.57
CA ALA A 40 -0.57 -1.92 11.25
C ALA A 40 0.37 -2.78 10.38
N LEU A 41 1.28 -3.51 11.02
CA LEU A 41 2.16 -4.50 10.42
C LEU A 41 1.87 -5.90 10.97
N ASP A 42 1.90 -6.90 10.10
CA ASP A 42 2.05 -8.31 10.49
C ASP A 42 3.52 -8.70 10.27
N ILE A 43 4.21 -9.10 11.33
CA ILE A 43 5.63 -9.42 11.30
C ILE A 43 5.78 -10.91 11.61
N LYS A 44 6.15 -11.69 10.60
CA LYS A 44 6.32 -13.12 10.68
C LYS A 44 7.78 -13.51 10.58
N ASP A 45 8.14 -14.52 11.36
CA ASP A 45 9.40 -15.21 11.24
C ASP A 45 9.32 -16.18 10.05
N ASP A 46 10.16 -15.99 9.04
CA ASP A 46 10.31 -16.90 7.91
C ASP A 46 11.80 -17.20 7.70
N GLY A 47 12.34 -18.11 8.51
CA GLY A 47 13.60 -18.81 8.25
C GLY A 47 14.75 -17.92 7.72
N GLY A 48 15.39 -17.17 8.61
CA GLY A 48 16.48 -16.26 8.25
C GLY A 48 16.02 -14.85 7.84
N PHE A 49 14.72 -14.67 7.59
CA PHE A 49 14.11 -13.36 7.31
C PHE A 49 12.94 -13.06 8.27
N TRP A 50 12.67 -11.77 8.44
CA TRP A 50 11.41 -11.23 8.88
C TRP A 50 10.57 -10.90 7.65
N VAL A 51 9.38 -11.46 7.55
CA VAL A 51 8.38 -11.10 6.53
C VAL A 51 7.42 -10.12 7.18
N ILE A 52 7.41 -8.89 6.67
CA ILE A 52 6.61 -7.79 7.19
C ILE A 52 5.53 -7.47 6.15
N GLU A 53 4.28 -7.68 6.51
CA GLU A 53 3.12 -7.30 5.70
C GLU A 53 2.48 -6.04 6.27
N VAL A 54 2.09 -5.10 5.41
CA VAL A 54 1.39 -3.87 5.78
C VAL A 54 -0.11 -4.14 5.74
N ASN A 55 -0.73 -4.26 6.91
CA ASN A 55 -2.17 -4.49 7.06
C ASN A 55 -2.99 -3.21 6.95
N ASP A 56 -2.43 -2.09 7.41
CA ASP A 56 -3.07 -0.78 7.34
C ASP A 56 -2.06 0.21 6.76
N LEU A 57 -2.25 0.59 5.49
CA LEU A 57 -1.40 1.55 4.76
C LEU A 57 -1.53 2.99 5.28
N TYR A 58 -2.61 3.30 6.00
CA TYR A 58 -2.92 4.65 6.47
C TYR A 58 -2.71 4.83 7.98
N ALA A 59 -2.12 3.84 8.65
CA ALA A 59 -1.72 3.97 10.04
C ALA A 59 -0.73 5.14 10.21
N ASN A 60 -0.73 5.71 11.42
CA ASN A 60 0.24 6.75 11.76
C ASN A 60 1.67 6.20 11.57
N PRO A 61 2.56 6.87 10.81
CA PRO A 61 3.90 6.36 10.53
C PRO A 61 4.71 5.94 11.78
N LYS A 62 4.48 6.61 12.91
CA LYS A 62 5.12 6.24 14.19
C LYS A 62 4.72 4.85 14.69
N VAL A 63 3.54 4.36 14.31
CA VAL A 63 3.07 3.01 14.65
C VAL A 63 3.91 1.97 13.90
N TYR A 64 4.18 2.16 12.60
CA TYR A 64 5.07 1.27 11.85
C TYR A 64 6.46 1.21 12.49
N GLU A 65 7.07 2.38 12.74
CA GLU A 65 8.40 2.44 13.36
C GLU A 65 8.43 1.77 14.73
N THR A 66 7.39 1.96 15.55
CA THR A 66 7.31 1.36 16.88
C THR A 66 7.23 -0.17 16.78
N GLN A 67 6.40 -0.69 15.87
CA GLN A 67 6.25 -2.14 15.67
C GLN A 67 7.52 -2.78 15.13
N LEU A 68 8.20 -2.13 14.18
CA LEU A 68 9.50 -2.59 13.64
C LEU A 68 10.58 -2.58 14.73
N ARG A 69 10.69 -1.51 15.52
CA ARG A 69 11.66 -1.43 16.63
C ARG A 69 11.40 -2.50 17.69
N ASN A 70 10.13 -2.80 18.00
CA ASN A 70 9.77 -3.87 18.93
C ASN A 70 10.19 -5.26 18.42
N ALA A 71 10.32 -5.43 17.10
CA ALA A 71 10.88 -6.63 16.47
C ALA A 71 12.42 -6.59 16.34
N GLY A 72 13.09 -5.57 16.91
CA GLY A 72 14.54 -5.38 16.83
C GLY A 72 15.02 -4.78 15.51
N LEU A 73 14.11 -4.26 14.68
CA LEU A 73 14.42 -3.73 13.35
C LEU A 73 14.47 -2.21 13.38
N ASN A 74 15.61 -1.65 12.97
CA ASN A 74 15.78 -0.21 12.85
C ASN A 74 15.44 0.26 11.42
N VAL A 75 14.15 0.15 11.08
CA VAL A 75 13.63 0.50 9.76
C VAL A 75 12.61 1.63 9.88
N ARG A 76 12.78 2.66 9.06
CA ARG A 76 11.85 3.77 8.90
C ARG A 76 11.04 3.57 7.62
N LEU A 77 9.72 3.54 7.75
CA LEU A 77 8.78 3.53 6.63
C LEU A 77 8.15 4.92 6.48
N ARG A 78 8.45 5.60 5.37
CA ARG A 78 7.92 6.92 5.03
C ARG A 78 6.75 6.79 4.06
N LEU A 79 5.55 7.12 4.54
CA LEU A 79 4.36 7.13 3.72
C LEU A 79 4.35 8.35 2.78
N VAL A 80 4.39 8.13 1.46
CA VAL A 80 4.48 9.20 0.46
C VAL A 80 3.36 9.12 -0.58
N PRO A 81 2.86 10.25 -1.11
CA PRO A 81 1.94 10.25 -2.25
C PRO A 81 2.62 9.64 -3.48
N ALA A 82 1.99 8.60 -4.03
CA ALA A 82 2.53 7.83 -5.13
C ALA A 82 1.56 7.80 -6.33
N ALA A 83 2.10 7.60 -7.52
CA ALA A 83 1.31 7.33 -8.72
C ALA A 83 0.58 5.97 -8.61
N PRO A 84 -0.55 5.77 -9.31
CA PRO A 84 -1.31 4.51 -9.29
C PRO A 84 -0.48 3.22 -9.37
N SER A 85 0.52 3.16 -10.26
CA SER A 85 1.40 1.98 -10.41
C SER A 85 2.33 1.72 -9.23
N ARG A 86 2.46 2.68 -8.30
CA ARG A 86 3.37 2.66 -7.16
C ARG A 86 2.64 2.56 -5.82
N VAL A 87 1.31 2.57 -5.81
CA VAL A 87 0.52 2.42 -4.57
C VAL A 87 0.75 1.03 -3.98
N GLY A 88 1.02 0.98 -2.68
CA GLY A 88 1.42 -0.26 -2.01
C GLY A 88 2.82 -0.74 -2.34
N GLY A 89 3.57 -0.02 -3.19
CA GLY A 89 4.97 -0.27 -3.40
C GLY A 89 5.78 0.11 -2.15
N VAL A 90 6.88 -0.62 -1.94
CA VAL A 90 7.95 -0.22 -1.03
C VAL A 90 9.20 0.02 -1.86
N ALA A 91 9.97 1.06 -1.57
CA ALA A 91 11.24 1.26 -2.22
C ALA A 91 12.26 1.87 -1.27
N PRO A 92 13.54 1.49 -1.38
CA PRO A 92 14.61 2.18 -0.68
C PRO A 92 14.67 3.65 -1.07
N THR A 93 15.01 4.52 -0.12
CA THR A 93 15.24 5.93 -0.41
C THR A 93 16.68 6.11 -0.86
N ALA A 94 16.89 6.70 -2.05
CA ALA A 94 18.22 7.12 -2.49
C ALA A 94 18.90 7.94 -1.39
N ALA A 95 20.08 7.48 -0.93
CA ALA A 95 20.91 8.33 -0.09
C ALA A 95 21.35 9.55 -0.90
N GLU A 96 21.49 10.70 -0.24
CA GLU A 96 21.94 11.93 -0.89
C GLU A 96 23.33 11.71 -1.52
N GLY A 97 23.45 11.91 -2.83
CA GLY A 97 24.68 11.66 -3.61
C GLY A 97 24.82 10.25 -4.21
N GLN A 98 23.83 9.36 -4.04
CA GLN A 98 23.86 8.03 -4.63
C GLN A 98 23.60 8.06 -6.14
N GLN A 99 24.52 7.50 -6.94
CA GLN A 99 24.38 7.47 -8.39
C GLN A 99 23.30 6.46 -8.84
N PRO A 100 22.54 6.76 -9.91
CA PRO A 100 21.63 5.80 -10.52
C PRO A 100 22.34 4.48 -10.85
N GLY A 101 21.74 3.35 -10.47
CA GLY A 101 22.31 2.01 -10.70
C GLY A 101 23.29 1.53 -9.63
N THR A 102 23.54 2.32 -8.58
CA THR A 102 24.29 1.85 -7.41
C THR A 102 23.39 1.00 -6.53
N ARG A 103 23.84 -0.22 -6.20
CA ARG A 103 23.17 -1.10 -5.24
C ARG A 103 23.02 -0.39 -3.89
N TYR A 104 21.82 -0.38 -3.30
CA TYR A 104 21.64 0.10 -1.93
C TYR A 104 22.50 -0.73 -0.98
N PRO A 105 23.08 -0.12 0.07
CA PRO A 105 23.97 -0.82 1.00
C PRO A 105 23.30 -1.99 1.74
N TYR A 106 21.97 -2.11 1.64
CA TYR A 106 21.15 -3.14 2.27
C TYR A 106 20.27 -3.92 1.28
N GLU A 107 20.46 -3.77 -0.05
CA GLU A 107 19.60 -4.38 -1.08
C GLU A 107 19.62 -5.92 -1.07
N ASP A 108 20.68 -6.54 -0.53
CA ASP A 108 20.77 -7.98 -0.29
C ASP A 108 19.97 -8.44 0.94
N LYS A 109 19.81 -7.54 1.93
CA LYS A 109 19.19 -7.82 3.23
C LYS A 109 17.77 -7.28 3.39
N VAL A 110 17.36 -6.29 2.60
CA VAL A 110 16.00 -5.73 2.58
C VAL A 110 15.47 -5.87 1.17
N GLN A 111 14.46 -6.71 1.02
CA GLN A 111 13.83 -7.03 -0.26
C GLN A 111 12.37 -6.65 -0.20
N THR A 112 11.86 -6.08 -1.28
CA THR A 112 10.43 -5.78 -1.41
C THR A 112 9.69 -7.06 -1.77
N LEU A 113 8.53 -7.28 -1.19
CA LEU A 113 7.60 -8.28 -1.72
C LEU A 113 6.96 -7.64 -2.95
N ASP A 114 7.54 -7.88 -4.12
CA ASP A 114 6.98 -7.32 -5.34
C ASP A 114 5.57 -7.87 -5.59
N PRO A 115 4.61 -7.03 -5.98
CA PRO A 115 3.29 -7.47 -6.43
C PRO A 115 3.32 -8.06 -7.85
N ASP A 116 4.49 -8.45 -8.37
CA ASP A 116 4.65 -8.99 -9.72
C ASP A 116 3.75 -10.22 -9.91
N GLY A 117 2.65 -10.03 -10.64
CA GLY A 117 1.66 -11.08 -10.89
C GLY A 117 0.36 -10.96 -10.08
N CYS A 118 0.09 -9.81 -9.46
CA CYS A 118 -1.22 -9.48 -8.93
C CYS A 118 -2.29 -9.27 -10.02
N THR A 119 -2.65 -10.35 -10.70
CA THR A 119 -3.67 -10.35 -11.77
C THR A 119 -5.08 -10.48 -11.25
N GLU A 120 -5.29 -10.78 -9.97
CA GLU A 120 -6.63 -10.98 -9.41
C GLU A 120 -6.82 -10.23 -8.09
N GLN A 121 -7.85 -9.41 -8.09
CA GLN A 121 -8.29 -8.57 -6.98
C GLN A 121 -8.55 -9.43 -5.74
N ARG A 122 -7.61 -9.48 -4.78
CA ARG A 122 -7.88 -9.46 -3.32
C ARG A 122 -6.67 -9.62 -2.37
N THR A 123 -5.48 -10.05 -2.79
CA THR A 123 -4.36 -10.25 -1.84
C THR A 123 -2.97 -9.97 -2.42
N CYS A 124 -2.74 -8.74 -2.86
CA CYS A 124 -1.36 -8.25 -3.04
C CYS A 124 -0.82 -7.87 -1.68
N HIS A 125 0.00 -8.74 -1.08
CA HIS A 125 0.63 -8.42 0.19
C HIS A 125 1.62 -7.29 -0.04
N ILE A 126 1.28 -6.10 0.45
CA ILE A 126 2.22 -4.99 0.55
C ILE A 126 3.21 -5.39 1.65
N GLY A 127 4.49 -5.53 1.33
CA GLY A 127 5.41 -5.96 2.36
C GLY A 127 6.87 -5.99 1.97
N LEU A 128 7.69 -6.38 2.94
CA LEU A 128 9.14 -6.39 2.86
C LEU A 128 9.68 -7.62 3.59
N LYS A 129 10.77 -8.17 3.05
CA LYS A 129 11.59 -9.20 3.66
C LYS A 129 12.87 -8.56 4.17
N ILE A 130 13.15 -8.72 5.46
CA ILE A 130 14.37 -8.20 6.08
C ILE A 130 15.15 -9.35 6.69
N ALA A 131 16.42 -9.52 6.31
CA ALA A 131 17.28 -10.54 6.89
C ALA A 131 17.42 -10.33 8.41
N LYS A 132 17.35 -11.40 9.21
CA LYS A 132 17.41 -11.30 10.68
C LYS A 132 18.75 -10.79 11.21
N ASP A 133 19.81 -10.94 10.42
CA ASP A 133 21.14 -10.45 10.72
C ASP A 133 21.37 -9.00 10.25
N PHE A 134 20.30 -8.33 9.78
CA PHE A 134 20.34 -6.92 9.45
C PHE A 134 20.44 -6.07 10.72
N THR A 135 21.55 -5.36 10.86
CA THR A 135 21.85 -4.47 12.00
C THR A 135 21.96 -3.00 11.59
N GLY A 136 21.74 -2.70 10.30
CA GLY A 136 21.83 -1.35 9.76
C GLY A 136 20.56 -0.52 9.96
N ASP A 137 20.61 0.71 9.48
CA ASP A 137 19.45 1.58 9.31
C ASP A 137 18.90 1.44 7.89
N ALA A 138 17.59 1.27 7.75
CA ALA A 138 16.91 1.35 6.46
C ALA A 138 15.85 2.45 6.47
N ASP A 139 15.88 3.32 5.47
CA ASP A 139 14.82 4.32 5.21
C ASP A 139 14.15 3.96 3.88
N LEU A 140 12.88 3.61 3.96
CA LEU A 140 12.10 3.09 2.83
C LEU A 140 10.88 3.99 2.62
N LEU A 141 10.55 4.23 1.36
CA LEU A 141 9.28 4.81 0.93
C LEU A 141 8.21 3.72 0.92
N LEU A 142 7.02 4.06 1.38
CA LEU A 142 5.79 3.29 1.23
C LEU A 142 4.80 4.15 0.45
N GLY A 143 4.41 3.70 -0.74
CA GLY A 143 3.53 4.45 -1.62
C GLY A 143 2.07 4.36 -1.17
N ARG A 144 1.43 5.50 -0.90
CA ARG A 144 -0.03 5.58 -0.80
C ARG A 144 -0.61 6.28 -2.01
N ALA A 145 -1.90 6.06 -2.27
CA ALA A 145 -2.61 6.85 -3.26
C ALA A 145 -2.48 8.35 -2.96
N ALA A 146 -2.06 9.11 -3.97
CA ALA A 146 -2.10 10.57 -3.92
C ALA A 146 -3.56 11.04 -3.93
N LYS A 147 -3.88 12.02 -3.08
CA LYS A 147 -5.21 12.67 -3.09
C LYS A 147 -5.35 13.50 -4.38
N PRO A 148 -6.58 13.79 -4.83
CA PRO A 148 -6.78 14.67 -5.98
C PRO A 148 -6.02 16.00 -5.81
N GLY A 149 -5.19 16.35 -6.80
CA GLY A 149 -4.35 17.56 -6.80
C GLY A 149 -3.12 17.53 -5.88
N GLU A 150 -2.91 16.47 -5.11
CA GLU A 150 -1.72 16.33 -4.25
C GLU A 150 -0.47 16.00 -5.10
N PRO A 151 0.65 16.73 -4.93
CA PRO A 151 1.90 16.42 -5.64
C PRO A 151 2.36 14.98 -5.40
N ILE A 152 2.67 14.28 -6.48
CA ILE A 152 3.24 12.94 -6.43
C ILE A 152 4.73 13.06 -6.07
N GLN A 153 5.15 12.30 -5.07
CA GLN A 153 6.56 12.21 -4.66
C GLN A 153 7.23 10.95 -5.19
N TRP A 154 6.45 9.92 -5.48
CA TRP A 154 6.93 8.69 -6.08
C TRP A 154 6.09 8.32 -7.29
N GLY A 155 6.57 8.72 -8.48
CA GLY A 155 5.85 8.60 -9.73
C GLY A 155 6.62 7.87 -10.83
N GLY A 156 6.12 8.03 -12.05
CA GLY A 156 6.69 7.50 -13.27
C GLY A 156 5.90 7.96 -14.48
N PRO A 157 6.23 7.45 -15.68
CA PRO A 157 5.45 7.71 -16.88
C PRO A 157 4.00 7.28 -16.69
N PHE A 158 3.07 8.14 -17.06
CA PHE A 158 1.62 7.93 -16.91
C PHE A 158 1.01 6.79 -17.75
N ASP A 159 1.82 6.10 -18.55
CA ASP A 159 1.48 4.99 -19.44
C ASP A 159 2.18 3.67 -19.07
N THR A 160 2.93 3.67 -17.95
CA THR A 160 3.48 2.43 -17.37
C THR A 160 2.37 1.50 -16.92
N ARG A 161 2.64 0.19 -16.85
CA ARG A 161 1.69 -0.79 -16.31
C ARG A 161 1.16 -0.34 -14.94
N GLY A 162 -0.17 -0.36 -14.77
CA GLY A 162 -0.84 0.12 -13.57
C GLY A 162 -1.24 1.60 -13.61
N GLU A 163 -0.80 2.36 -14.62
CA GLU A 163 -1.22 3.74 -14.82
C GLU A 163 -2.43 3.85 -15.79
N PRO A 164 -3.20 4.95 -15.74
CA PRO A 164 -4.44 5.05 -16.50
C PRO A 164 -4.27 5.11 -18.02
N MET A 165 -3.10 5.55 -18.52
CA MET A 165 -2.81 5.63 -19.96
C MET A 165 -2.07 4.40 -20.49
N HIS A 166 -1.94 3.34 -19.69
CA HIS A 166 -1.28 2.11 -20.13
C HIS A 166 -1.95 1.50 -21.37
N CYS A 167 -1.13 1.21 -22.39
CA CYS A 167 -1.55 0.71 -23.71
C CYS A 167 -2.59 1.57 -24.45
N VAL A 168 -2.71 2.85 -24.10
CA VAL A 168 -3.51 3.80 -24.87
C VAL A 168 -2.65 4.36 -26.01
N PRO A 169 -3.11 4.31 -27.28
CA PRO A 169 -2.38 4.90 -28.39
C PRO A 169 -2.57 6.42 -28.37
N TYR A 170 -1.78 7.13 -27.56
CA TYR A 170 -1.82 8.60 -27.44
C TYR A 170 -0.65 9.30 -28.13
N ARG A 171 0.48 8.61 -28.33
CA ARG A 171 1.66 9.19 -28.97
C ARG A 171 1.35 9.63 -30.40
N ASN A 172 1.90 10.77 -30.80
CA ASN A 172 1.63 11.45 -32.07
C ASN A 172 0.16 11.85 -32.29
N LYS A 173 -0.66 11.84 -31.25
CA LYS A 173 -1.99 12.48 -31.32
C LYS A 173 -1.92 13.92 -30.88
N HIS A 174 -2.86 14.71 -31.35
CA HIS A 174 -2.97 16.09 -30.95
C HIS A 174 -3.37 16.22 -29.48
N VAL A 175 -2.91 17.29 -28.82
CA VAL A 175 -3.24 17.61 -27.42
C VAL A 175 -4.76 17.57 -27.18
N SER A 176 -5.56 18.06 -28.12
CA SER A 176 -7.04 18.00 -28.04
C SER A 176 -7.58 16.57 -27.92
N GLU A 177 -7.06 15.63 -28.71
CA GLU A 177 -7.47 14.23 -28.68
C GLU A 177 -7.05 13.54 -27.39
N VAL A 178 -5.80 13.77 -26.96
CA VAL A 178 -5.27 13.18 -25.73
C VAL A 178 -5.99 13.74 -24.49
N ARG A 179 -6.31 15.04 -24.48
CA ARG A 179 -7.11 15.66 -23.42
C ARG A 179 -8.47 14.98 -23.28
N ALA A 180 -9.15 14.70 -24.39
CA ALA A 180 -10.42 13.99 -24.38
C ALA A 180 -10.28 12.55 -23.85
N GLU A 181 -9.23 11.84 -24.25
CA GLU A 181 -8.97 10.48 -23.79
C GLU A 181 -8.62 10.41 -22.29
N MET A 182 -7.80 11.35 -21.81
CA MET A 182 -7.51 11.53 -20.39
C MET A 182 -8.79 11.80 -19.59
N GLY A 183 -9.66 12.69 -20.09
CA GLY A 183 -10.93 13.01 -19.44
C GLY A 183 -11.84 11.79 -19.25
N ARG A 184 -11.92 10.89 -20.23
CA ARG A 184 -12.69 9.63 -20.13
C ARG A 184 -12.15 8.70 -19.03
N ARG A 185 -10.89 8.88 -18.64
CA ARG A 185 -10.18 8.08 -17.63
C ARG A 185 -10.08 8.78 -16.28
N GLY A 186 -10.78 9.90 -16.11
CA GLY A 186 -10.77 10.68 -14.87
C GLY A 186 -9.46 11.43 -14.64
N LEU A 187 -8.67 11.66 -15.69
CA LEU A 187 -7.44 12.44 -15.62
C LEU A 187 -7.64 13.87 -16.15
N THR A 188 -6.85 14.78 -15.60
CA THR A 188 -6.71 16.16 -16.11
C THR A 188 -5.25 16.47 -16.43
N ILE A 189 -5.03 17.50 -17.25
CA ILE A 189 -3.68 17.98 -17.57
C ILE A 189 -3.29 19.01 -16.51
N ASP A 190 -2.15 18.80 -15.86
CA ASP A 190 -1.56 19.75 -14.90
C ASP A 190 -0.76 20.83 -15.63
N ALA A 191 0.10 20.40 -16.54
CA ALA A 191 0.97 21.26 -17.33
C ALA A 191 1.42 20.55 -18.62
N PHE A 192 2.14 21.29 -19.45
CA PHE A 192 2.84 20.79 -20.63
C PHE A 192 4.33 21.02 -20.45
N ASP A 193 5.13 20.05 -20.86
CA ASP A 193 6.57 20.15 -20.92
C ASP A 193 6.97 20.24 -22.39
N VAL A 194 7.48 21.42 -22.77
CA VAL A 194 7.91 21.80 -24.11
C VAL A 194 9.43 21.98 -24.04
N ASP A 195 10.19 21.00 -24.52
CA ASP A 195 11.67 21.00 -24.47
C ASP A 195 12.26 21.31 -23.07
N GLY A 196 11.67 20.73 -22.02
CA GLY A 196 12.09 20.93 -20.63
C GLY A 196 11.53 22.19 -19.97
N LYS A 197 10.70 22.97 -20.66
CA LYS A 197 10.01 24.14 -20.11
C LYS A 197 8.57 23.80 -19.77
N ILE A 198 8.19 24.11 -18.53
CA ILE A 198 6.83 23.87 -18.04
C ILE A 198 5.92 25.02 -18.42
N GLU A 199 4.96 24.74 -19.29
CA GLU A 199 3.94 25.66 -19.78
C GLU A 199 2.56 25.27 -19.24
N ARG A 200 1.70 26.28 -19.01
CA ARG A 200 0.31 26.04 -18.56
C ARG A 200 -0.65 25.75 -19.71
N SER A 201 -0.28 26.13 -20.92
CA SER A 201 -1.10 26.01 -22.11
C SER A 201 -0.23 25.93 -23.34
N VAL A 202 -0.66 25.12 -24.31
CA VAL A 202 -0.03 24.96 -25.62
C VAL A 202 -1.12 24.91 -26.69
N PRO A 203 -0.80 25.13 -27.98
CA PRO A 203 -1.73 24.88 -29.06
C PRO A 203 -2.30 23.46 -29.02
N ASP A 204 -3.61 23.32 -29.19
CA ASP A 204 -4.28 22.01 -29.19
C ASP A 204 -3.85 21.10 -30.37
N SER A 205 -3.14 21.68 -31.35
CA SER A 205 -2.54 21.01 -32.50
C SER A 205 -1.13 20.45 -32.25
N MET A 206 -0.49 20.75 -31.12
CA MET A 206 0.80 20.11 -30.79
C MET A 206 0.61 18.60 -30.59
N TYR A 207 1.67 17.84 -30.85
CA TYR A 207 1.69 16.39 -30.73
C TYR A 207 2.13 15.96 -29.34
N VAL A 208 1.41 15.02 -28.74
CA VAL A 208 1.82 14.43 -27.46
C VAL A 208 2.85 13.34 -27.70
N THR A 209 4.00 13.46 -27.03
CA THR A 209 5.14 12.54 -27.14
C THR A 209 5.37 11.74 -25.86
N GLY A 210 4.59 11.99 -24.81
CA GLY A 210 4.67 11.26 -23.53
C GLY A 210 4.04 12.03 -22.39
N GLY A 211 4.34 11.60 -21.17
CA GLY A 211 3.93 12.31 -19.97
C GLY A 211 4.24 11.54 -18.68
N TYR A 212 4.05 12.20 -17.55
CA TYR A 212 4.23 11.62 -16.23
C TYR A 212 3.13 12.09 -15.28
N MET A 213 2.81 11.25 -14.30
CA MET A 213 1.87 11.61 -13.24
C MET A 213 2.52 12.66 -12.33
N SER A 214 1.97 13.87 -12.29
CA SER A 214 2.52 14.99 -11.51
C SER A 214 1.79 15.20 -10.19
N LYS A 215 0.47 14.99 -10.18
CA LYS A 215 -0.41 15.10 -9.02
C LYS A 215 -1.46 14.00 -9.04
N GLY A 216 -2.11 13.74 -7.91
CA GLY A 216 -3.23 12.79 -7.87
C GLY A 216 -4.32 13.19 -8.88
N GLY A 217 -4.57 12.32 -9.87
CA GLY A 217 -5.54 12.57 -10.96
C GLY A 217 -5.08 13.55 -12.04
N MET A 218 -3.80 13.95 -12.05
CA MET A 218 -3.26 14.90 -13.03
C MET A 218 -1.92 14.45 -13.60
N ALA A 219 -1.68 14.76 -14.86
CA ALA A 219 -0.41 14.47 -15.53
C ALA A 219 0.15 15.70 -16.24
N THR A 220 1.48 15.77 -16.30
CA THR A 220 2.20 16.66 -17.20
C THR A 220 2.44 15.92 -18.51
N LEU A 221 2.10 16.54 -19.64
CA LEU A 221 2.30 15.96 -20.97
C LEU A 221 3.60 16.49 -21.59
N PHE A 222 4.40 15.60 -22.17
CA PHE A 222 5.46 15.98 -23.11
C PHE A 222 4.82 16.26 -24.46
N VAL A 223 5.12 17.42 -25.04
CA VAL A 223 4.55 17.83 -26.33
C VAL A 223 5.62 18.42 -27.24
N ASP A 224 5.38 18.30 -28.54
CA ASP A 224 6.26 18.76 -29.61
C ASP A 224 5.42 19.33 -30.78
N ASP A 225 6.03 20.18 -31.60
CA ASP A 225 5.41 20.73 -32.82
C ASP A 225 5.36 19.68 -33.95
N GLU A 226 6.27 18.71 -33.93
CA GLU A 226 6.36 17.63 -34.91
C GLU A 226 6.03 16.26 -34.29
N PRO A 227 5.45 15.33 -35.06
CA PRO A 227 5.24 13.97 -34.58
C PRO A 227 6.56 13.22 -34.41
N GLU A 228 6.63 12.32 -33.43
CA GLU A 228 7.76 11.42 -33.27
C GLU A 228 7.86 10.44 -34.46
N PRO A 229 9.07 10.00 -34.86
CA PRO A 229 9.22 8.94 -35.84
C PRO A 229 8.43 7.68 -35.46
N GLU A 230 7.74 7.05 -36.41
CA GLU A 230 6.89 5.87 -36.14
C GLU A 230 7.65 4.73 -35.47
N GLU A 231 8.93 4.52 -35.83
CA GLU A 231 9.80 3.52 -35.19
C GLU A 231 9.96 3.77 -33.68
N LYS A 232 10.08 5.04 -33.27
CA LYS A 232 10.19 5.43 -31.86
C LYS A 232 8.89 5.14 -31.12
N VAL A 233 7.74 5.43 -31.74
CA VAL A 233 6.41 5.13 -31.18
C VAL A 233 6.22 3.62 -31.02
N ALA A 234 6.55 2.82 -32.05
CA ALA A 234 6.46 1.37 -32.01
C ALA A 234 7.40 0.77 -30.94
N LEU A 235 8.62 1.29 -30.83
CA LEU A 235 9.58 0.86 -29.81
C LEU A 235 9.06 1.17 -28.40
N ALA A 236 8.46 2.34 -28.18
CA ALA A 236 7.86 2.71 -26.90
C ALA A 236 6.70 1.76 -26.53
N ALA A 237 5.80 1.47 -27.47
CA ALA A 237 4.70 0.54 -27.26
C ALA A 237 5.19 -0.89 -26.92
N LYS A 238 6.23 -1.37 -27.62
CA LYS A 238 6.86 -2.67 -27.35
C LYS A 238 7.50 -2.72 -25.97
N LYS A 239 8.22 -1.67 -25.55
CA LYS A 239 8.82 -1.58 -24.20
C LYS A 239 7.77 -1.64 -23.08
N LEU A 240 6.56 -1.13 -23.34
CA LEU A 240 5.44 -1.20 -22.42
C LEU A 240 4.67 -2.53 -22.48
N GLY A 241 5.00 -3.43 -23.42
CA GLY A 241 4.29 -4.70 -23.61
C GLY A 241 2.89 -4.53 -24.22
N CYS A 242 2.68 -3.48 -25.00
CA CYS A 242 1.39 -3.14 -25.62
C CYS A 242 1.32 -3.48 -27.13
N ALA A 243 2.40 -4.00 -27.70
CA ALA A 243 2.56 -4.33 -29.12
C ALA A 243 3.35 -5.65 -29.28
#